data_AF-A0A179DSW1-F1
#
_entry.id   AF-A0A179DSW1-F1
#
_cell.length_a   1.000
_cell.length_b   1.000
_cell.length_c   1.000
_cell.angle_alpha   90.00
_cell.angle_beta   90.00
_cell.angle_gamma   90.00
#
_symmetry.space_group_name_H-M   'P 1'
#
loop_
_entity.id
_entity.type
_entity.pdbx_description
1 polymer ?
#
loop_
_entity_poly.entity_id
_entity_poly.type
_entity_poly.pdbx_seq_one_letter_code
_entity_poly.pdbx_strand_id
1 'polypeptide(L)'
;MIDNEHGKNNDNLKIAKSKIRGCFGSEDGEFAGHPADESRAKELRKLAVLNHISLTEMEDIALEYLHEKKYTEKHITEQMKDITKFFKEKLK
;
A
#
# COMPACT_ATOMS: atom_id res chain seq x y z
N MET A 1 18.22 6.93 26.16
CA MET A 1 16.80 6.77 25.77
C MET A 1 16.73 7.06 24.28
N ILE A 2 17.16 6.14 23.42
CA ILE A 2 17.17 6.36 21.95
C ILE A 2 16.80 5.04 21.27
N ASP A 3 15.63 4.49 21.60
CA ASP A 3 15.30 3.14 21.13
C ASP A 3 13.81 2.94 20.82
N ASN A 4 13.00 4.01 20.80
CA ASN A 4 11.53 3.87 20.70
C ASN A 4 10.91 4.31 19.37
N GLU A 5 11.61 5.08 18.53
CA GLU A 5 11.09 5.49 17.21
C GLU A 5 11.31 4.43 16.12
N HIS A 6 12.47 3.78 16.10
CA HIS A 6 12.81 2.77 15.09
C HIS A 6 11.95 1.50 15.18
N GLY A 7 11.56 1.07 16.39
CA GLY A 7 10.67 -0.08 16.57
C GLY A 7 9.23 0.21 16.12
N LYS A 8 8.75 1.42 16.36
CA LYS A 8 7.37 1.84 16.05
C LYS A 8 7.12 1.97 14.55
N ASN A 9 8.12 2.46 13.79
CA ASN A 9 8.00 2.54 12.33
C ASN A 9 7.89 1.13 11.69
N ASN A 10 8.66 0.16 12.20
CA ASN A 10 8.64 -1.21 11.70
C ASN A 10 7.28 -1.89 11.91
N ASP A 11 6.63 -1.69 13.06
CA ASP A 11 5.31 -2.25 13.32
C ASP A 11 4.21 -1.59 12.48
N ASN A 12 4.31 -0.28 12.22
CA ASN A 12 3.39 0.43 11.32
C ASN A 12 3.50 -0.09 9.88
N LEU A 13 4.71 -0.34 9.39
CA LEU A 13 4.94 -0.93 8.05
C LEU A 13 4.38 -2.36 7.96
N LYS A 14 4.53 -3.19 9.00
CA LYS A 14 3.91 -4.53 9.03
C LYS A 14 2.39 -4.45 8.94
N ILE A 15 1.77 -3.52 9.66
CA ILE A 15 0.32 -3.32 9.61
C ILE A 15 -0.12 -2.87 8.21
N ALA A 16 0.60 -1.93 7.61
CA ALA A 16 0.34 -1.46 6.24
C ALA A 16 0.47 -2.61 5.22
N LYS A 17 1.52 -3.43 5.33
CA LYS A 17 1.74 -4.63 4.51
C LYS A 17 0.66 -5.69 4.68
N SER A 18 0.10 -5.87 5.88
CA SER A 18 -1.05 -6.75 6.06
C SER A 18 -2.31 -6.21 5.40
N LYS A 19 -2.50 -4.88 5.39
CA LYS A 19 -3.70 -4.23 4.88
C LYS A 19 -3.71 -4.05 3.36
N ILE A 20 -2.56 -3.83 2.72
CA ILE A 20 -2.44 -3.61 1.28
C ILE A 20 -3.09 -4.74 0.47
N ARG A 21 -3.04 -5.98 0.98
CA ARG A 21 -3.62 -7.17 0.34
C ARG A 21 -5.13 -7.03 0.10
N GLY A 22 -5.82 -6.33 1.01
CA GLY A 22 -7.24 -6.06 0.91
C GLY A 22 -7.60 -4.89 0.00
N CYS A 23 -6.62 -4.21 -0.59
CA CYS A 23 -6.85 -3.13 -1.55
C CYS A 23 -6.92 -3.63 -2.99
N PHE A 24 -6.77 -4.94 -3.23
CA PHE A 24 -6.81 -5.52 -4.57
C PHE A 24 -7.98 -6.49 -4.71
N GLY A 25 -8.58 -6.51 -5.91
CA GLY A 25 -9.56 -7.52 -6.27
C GLY A 25 -8.96 -8.92 -6.23
N SER A 26 -9.73 -9.90 -5.75
CA SER A 26 -9.25 -11.27 -5.56
C SER A 26 -9.10 -12.06 -6.86
N GLU A 27 -9.82 -11.67 -7.91
CA GLU A 27 -9.87 -12.38 -9.20
C GLU A 27 -8.98 -11.72 -10.25
N ASP A 28 -9.06 -10.39 -10.37
CA ASP A 28 -8.36 -9.58 -11.38
C ASP A 28 -7.02 -9.00 -10.87
N GLY A 29 -6.86 -8.87 -9.55
CA GLY A 29 -5.69 -8.22 -8.96
C GLY A 29 -5.64 -6.72 -9.23
N GLU A 30 -6.79 -6.07 -9.46
CA GLU A 30 -6.87 -4.64 -9.69
C GLU A 30 -6.88 -3.87 -8.37
N PHE A 31 -6.07 -2.82 -8.28
CA PHE A 31 -6.00 -1.95 -7.12
C PHE A 31 -7.24 -1.04 -7.07
N ALA A 32 -7.94 -1.07 -5.94
CA ALA A 32 -9.14 -0.27 -5.70
C ALA A 32 -10.23 -0.42 -6.79
N GLY A 33 -10.25 -1.56 -7.49
CA GLY A 33 -11.17 -1.82 -8.62
C GLY A 33 -12.64 -1.96 -8.22
N HIS A 34 -12.90 -2.36 -6.97
CA HIS A 34 -14.26 -2.48 -6.43
C HIS A 34 -14.51 -1.49 -5.29
N PRO A 35 -15.78 -1.13 -5.00
CA PRO A 35 -16.11 -0.20 -3.91
C PRO A 35 -15.54 -0.62 -2.54
N ALA A 36 -15.48 -1.93 -2.27
CA ALA A 36 -14.89 -2.46 -1.05
C ALA A 36 -13.36 -2.35 -1.02
N ASP A 37 -12.69 -2.51 -2.17
CA ASP A 37 -11.24 -2.36 -2.30
C ASP A 37 -10.85 -0.89 -2.15
N GLU A 38 -11.62 0.01 -2.79
CA GLU A 38 -11.44 1.45 -2.69
C GLU A 38 -11.62 1.96 -1.25
N SER A 39 -12.65 1.47 -0.55
CA SER A 39 -12.83 1.81 0.88
C SER A 39 -11.63 1.40 1.72
N ARG A 40 -11.11 0.18 1.51
CA ARG A 40 -9.92 -0.34 2.19
C ARG A 40 -8.67 0.47 1.83
N ALA A 41 -8.51 0.86 0.57
CA ALA A 41 -7.41 1.73 0.13
C ALA A 41 -7.46 3.11 0.80
N LYS A 42 -8.65 3.71 0.93
CA LYS A 42 -8.84 5.00 1.64
C LYS A 42 -8.48 4.89 3.11
N GLU A 43 -8.86 3.80 3.78
CA GLU A 43 -8.48 3.54 5.17
C GLU A 43 -6.97 3.37 5.32
N LEU A 44 -6.34 2.59 4.43
CA LEU A 44 -4.90 2.39 4.43
C LEU A 44 -4.15 3.71 4.21
N ARG A 45 -4.61 4.58 3.30
CA ARG A 45 -4.03 5.91 3.09
C ARG A 45 -4.14 6.79 4.33
N LYS A 46 -5.28 6.77 5.04
CA LYS A 46 -5.42 7.49 6.31
C LYS A 46 -4.43 6.95 7.34
N LEU A 47 -4.27 5.63 7.43
CA LEU A 47 -3.31 4.99 8.33
C LEU A 47 -1.87 5.40 7.99
N ALA A 48 -1.51 5.42 6.70
CA ALA A 48 -0.19 5.85 6.24
C ALA A 48 0.11 7.29 6.66
N VAL A 49 -0.85 8.22 6.46
CA VAL A 49 -0.72 9.62 6.92
C VAL A 49 -0.52 9.71 8.43
N LEU A 50 -1.34 9.00 9.21
CA LEU A 50 -1.29 9.03 10.68
C LEU A 50 0.00 8.45 11.25
N ASN A 51 0.61 7.51 10.54
CA ASN A 51 1.82 6.82 10.97
C ASN A 51 3.08 7.33 10.28
N HIS A 52 2.98 8.42 9.52
CA HIS A 52 4.09 9.02 8.77
C HIS A 52 4.78 8.04 7.79
N ILE A 53 4.03 7.08 7.25
CA ILE A 53 4.51 6.20 6.19
C ILE A 53 4.59 7.02 4.90
N SER A 54 5.76 7.07 4.29
CA SER A 54 6.04 7.82 3.08
C SER A 54 5.38 7.20 1.85
N LEU A 55 5.31 7.97 0.75
CA LEU A 55 4.86 7.46 -0.54
C LEU A 55 5.73 6.28 -1.00
N THR A 56 7.05 6.41 -0.89
CA THR A 56 7.99 5.35 -1.31
C THR A 56 7.81 4.07 -0.50
N GLU A 57 7.62 4.14 0.82
CA GLU A 57 7.33 2.94 1.62
C GLU A 57 6.01 2.28 1.24
N MET A 58 4.98 3.06 0.90
CA MET A 58 3.72 2.51 0.39
C MET A 58 3.87 1.88 -0.99
N GLU A 59 4.68 2.47 -1.87
CA GLU A 59 5.02 1.92 -3.18
C GLU A 59 5.79 0.61 -3.05
N ASP A 60 6.79 0.54 -2.16
CA ASP A 60 7.57 -0.67 -1.89
C ASP A 60 6.68 -1.81 -1.35
N ILE A 61 5.78 -1.50 -0.41
CA ILE A 61 4.83 -2.48 0.13
C ILE A 61 3.90 -3.02 -0.97
N ALA A 62 3.41 -2.15 -1.85
CA ALA A 62 2.56 -2.53 -2.96
C ALA A 62 3.30 -3.40 -3.98
N LEU A 63 4.51 -2.98 -4.36
CA LEU A 63 5.35 -3.68 -5.32
C LEU A 63 5.72 -5.08 -4.80
N GLU A 64 6.07 -5.20 -3.52
CA GLU A 64 6.35 -6.48 -2.89
C GLU A 64 5.13 -7.42 -2.98
N TYR A 65 3.92 -6.94 -2.67
CA TYR A 65 2.70 -7.74 -2.80
C TYR A 65 2.43 -8.18 -4.24
N LEU A 66 2.60 -7.29 -5.21
CA LEU A 66 2.38 -7.59 -6.63
C LEU A 66 3.37 -8.66 -7.14
N HIS A 67 4.62 -8.61 -6.70
CA HIS A 67 5.62 -9.65 -6.98
C HIS A 67 5.32 -10.97 -6.25
N GLU A 68 4.88 -10.93 -4.99
CA GLU A 68 4.42 -12.13 -4.24
C GLU A 68 3.31 -12.89 -4.99
N LYS A 69 2.41 -12.13 -5.64
CA LYS A 69 1.32 -12.68 -6.46
C LYS A 69 1.75 -13.15 -7.84
N LYS A 70 3.01 -12.92 -8.23
CA LYS A 70 3.57 -13.30 -9.54
C LYS A 70 2.79 -12.71 -10.72
N TYR A 71 2.25 -11.50 -10.58
CA TYR A 71 1.64 -10.79 -11.70
C TYR A 71 2.68 -10.46 -12.78
N THR A 72 2.21 -10.27 -14.01
CA THR A 72 3.10 -9.88 -15.12
C THR A 72 3.62 -8.47 -14.93
N GLU A 73 4.84 -8.19 -15.39
CA GLU A 73 5.43 -6.84 -15.32
C GLU A 73 4.54 -5.74 -15.91
N LYS A 74 3.78 -6.07 -16.97
CA LYS A 74 2.80 -5.17 -17.56
C LYS A 74 1.71 -4.81 -16.55
N HIS A 75 1.10 -5.81 -15.92
CA HIS A 75 0.07 -5.63 -14.89
C HIS A 75 0.63 -4.85 -13.70
N ILE A 76 1.82 -5.22 -13.20
CA ILE A 76 2.48 -4.51 -12.09
C ILE A 76 2.66 -3.03 -12.43
N THR A 77 3.14 -2.71 -13.63
CA THR A 77 3.34 -1.34 -14.09
C THR A 77 2.03 -0.55 -14.15
N GLU A 78 0.94 -1.19 -14.59
CA GLU A 78 -0.39 -0.58 -14.62
C GLU A 78 -0.88 -0.29 -13.20
N GLN A 79 -0.85 -1.29 -12.31
CA GLN A 79 -1.29 -1.13 -10.92
C GLN A 79 -0.45 -0.10 -10.16
N MET A 80 0.87 -0.09 -10.34
CA MET A 80 1.74 0.86 -9.65
C MET A 80 1.45 2.32 -10.04
N LYS A 81 1.02 2.60 -11.27
CA LYS A 81 0.61 3.96 -11.67
C LYS A 81 -0.59 4.43 -10.86
N ASP A 82 -1.59 3.57 -10.69
CA ASP A 82 -2.81 3.90 -9.96
C ASP A 82 -2.54 4.02 -8.45
N ILE A 83 -1.69 3.15 -7.91
CA ILE A 83 -1.24 3.18 -6.51
C ILE A 83 -0.48 4.48 -6.22
N THR A 84 0.54 4.81 -7.01
CA THR A 84 1.32 6.05 -6.87
C THR A 84 0.40 7.26 -6.92
N LYS A 85 -0.50 7.32 -7.92
CA LYS A 85 -1.46 8.43 -8.06
C LYS A 85 -2.35 8.54 -6.82
N PHE A 86 -2.88 7.42 -6.33
CA PHE A 86 -3.80 7.39 -5.19
C PHE A 86 -3.15 7.84 -3.88
N PHE A 87 -1.94 7.35 -3.57
CA PHE A 87 -1.26 7.69 -2.32
C PHE A 87 -0.65 9.09 -2.34
N LYS A 88 -0.14 9.54 -3.49
CA LYS A 88 0.43 10.88 -3.67
C LYS A 88 -0.53 12.03 -3.37
N GLU A 89 -1.84 11.80 -3.44
CA GLU A 89 -2.83 12.81 -3.05
C GLU A 89 -2.71 13.27 -1.59
N LYS A 90 -2.16 12.42 -0.71
CA LYS A 90 -2.08 12.68 0.74
C LYS A 90 -0.69 12.45 1.34
N LEU A 91 0.12 11.61 0.71
CA LEU A 91 1.52 11.37 1.08
C LEU A 91 2.39 12.21 0.15
N LYS A 92 3.24 13.07 0.72
CA LYS A 92 4.18 13.91 -0.04
C LYS A 92 5.57 13.28 -0.04
#